data_AF-A0AAW5VLI8-F1
#
_entry.id   AF-A0AAW5VLI8-F1
#
_cell.length_a   1.000
_cell.length_b   1.000
_cell.length_c   1.000
_cell.angle_alpha   90.00
_cell.angle_beta   90.00
_cell.angle_gamma   90.00
#
_symmetry.space_group_name_H-M   'P 1'
#
loop_
_entity.id
_entity.type
_entity.pdbx_description
1 polymer ?
#
loop_
_entity_poly.entity_id
_entity_poly.type
_entity_poly.pdbx_seq_one_letter_code
_entity_poly.pdbx_strand_id
1 'polypeptide(L)'
;MLQVFRFHSFFVSSSRFLPLIPDILSVKILRLVMISHLVLSGTGLFANPFQKIHSEINESIPGNESAMFRLFGSQSQESEIHKLFSSGVNPSGEEEEVELASLDLPKYIDVSPVVSNTVVHESGIIIKKYAVQKKDNLSKIARSFSIELAKLKKHNGLTSDQLKIGQVLEIPVQVKNASSSRVVLKKIFILPVPQSRVTSRFGRRVDPFNKYNRVYHTGLDLAAKVGAPVLSAADGEVVFTGRNGGYGNSVTIQHKNGYKTVYAHCSQILVEVGETVKMGRVVALVGRTGTATGAHLHFEVFRNGKIMNPESALSITEKQVTRLPKSEVAGM
;
A
#
# COMPACT_ATOMS: atom_id res chain seq x y z
N MET A 1 6.36 -14.86 68.59
CA MET A 1 6.51 -15.80 67.47
C MET A 1 7.08 -15.03 66.27
N LEU A 2 8.38 -14.72 66.31
CA LEU A 2 9.08 -13.92 65.29
C LEU A 2 10.38 -14.65 64.98
N GLN A 3 10.53 -15.16 63.76
CA GLN A 3 11.80 -15.73 63.29
C GLN A 3 12.31 -14.86 62.13
N VAL A 4 13.41 -14.19 62.44
CA VAL A 4 14.32 -13.49 61.53
C VAL A 4 15.29 -14.53 60.98
N PHE A 5 15.42 -14.64 59.66
CA PHE A 5 16.50 -15.42 59.04
C PHE A 5 17.63 -14.50 58.58
N ARG A 6 18.82 -14.78 59.12
CA ARG A 6 20.09 -14.12 58.85
C ARG A 6 20.75 -14.68 57.59
N PHE A 7 21.40 -13.79 56.84
CA PHE A 7 22.44 -14.07 55.85
C PHE A 7 23.62 -14.82 56.45
N HIS A 8 24.20 -15.77 55.69
CA HIS A 8 25.61 -16.17 55.82
C HIS A 8 26.24 -16.24 54.42
N SER A 9 27.30 -15.47 54.24
CA SER A 9 28.23 -15.51 53.12
C SER A 9 29.28 -16.60 53.39
N PHE A 10 29.63 -17.39 52.37
CA PHE A 10 30.88 -18.13 52.33
C PHE A 10 31.59 -17.83 51.02
N PHE A 11 32.77 -17.22 51.15
CA PHE A 11 33.79 -17.10 50.12
C PHE A 11 34.72 -18.31 50.23
N VAL A 12 34.97 -19.03 49.14
CA VAL A 12 36.22 -19.76 48.93
C VAL A 12 36.65 -19.55 47.48
N SER A 13 37.87 -19.04 47.33
CA SER A 13 38.61 -18.84 46.09
C SER A 13 39.41 -20.09 45.75
N SER A 14 39.38 -20.54 44.50
CA SER A 14 40.58 -21.03 43.81
C SER A 14 40.35 -21.12 42.30
N SER A 15 41.19 -20.38 41.59
CA SER A 15 41.34 -20.28 40.15
C SER A 15 41.79 -21.58 39.45
N ARG A 16 41.26 -21.86 38.26
CA ARG A 16 41.96 -21.99 36.96
C ARG A 16 41.12 -22.83 35.98
N PHE A 17 41.28 -22.51 34.68
CA PHE A 17 40.70 -23.11 33.47
C PHE A 17 39.43 -22.48 32.90
N LEU A 18 39.66 -21.50 32.03
CA LEU A 18 38.85 -21.18 30.85
C LEU A 18 39.05 -22.28 29.78
N PRO A 19 38.04 -22.58 28.95
CA PRO A 19 37.98 -21.86 27.67
C PRO A 19 36.58 -21.37 27.27
N LEU A 20 36.56 -20.18 26.66
CA LEU A 20 35.75 -19.75 25.52
C LEU A 20 34.25 -20.13 25.51
N ILE A 21 33.42 -19.20 26.00
CA ILE A 21 32.13 -18.86 25.39
C ILE A 21 32.05 -17.33 25.33
N PRO A 22 32.00 -16.67 24.17
CA PRO A 22 31.68 -15.25 24.11
C PRO A 22 30.16 -15.08 24.24
N ASP A 23 29.71 -14.72 25.45
CA ASP A 23 28.78 -13.63 25.75
C ASP A 23 27.63 -13.28 24.78
N ILE A 24 26.91 -14.26 24.24
CA ILE A 24 25.64 -14.01 23.53
C ILE A 24 24.48 -13.65 24.50
N LEU A 25 24.60 -14.02 25.79
CA LEU A 25 23.60 -13.65 26.80
C LEU A 25 23.79 -12.22 27.31
N SER A 26 25.03 -11.75 27.43
CA SER A 26 25.39 -10.45 27.98
C SER A 26 24.95 -9.30 27.07
N VAL A 27 25.01 -9.50 25.75
CA VAL A 27 24.52 -8.54 24.73
C VAL A 27 22.98 -8.49 24.68
N LYS A 28 22.28 -9.59 24.99
CA LYS A 28 20.81 -9.61 25.03
C LYS A 28 20.23 -8.88 26.24
N ILE A 29 20.91 -8.95 27.39
CA ILE A 29 20.48 -8.24 28.60
C ILE A 29 20.76 -6.74 28.46
N LEU A 30 21.89 -6.35 27.84
CA LEU A 30 22.19 -4.94 27.54
C LEU A 30 21.20 -4.34 26.50
N ARG A 31 20.76 -5.15 25.51
CA ARG A 31 19.73 -4.77 24.52
C ARG A 31 18.37 -4.43 25.14
N LEU A 32 18.04 -5.00 26.30
CA LEU A 32 16.73 -4.77 26.95
C LEU A 32 16.74 -3.60 27.94
N VAL A 33 17.89 -3.30 28.56
CA VAL A 33 18.00 -2.26 29.60
C VAL A 33 18.18 -0.86 29.01
N MET A 34 18.83 -0.71 27.84
CA MET A 34 19.01 0.61 27.23
C MET A 34 17.74 1.18 26.56
N ILE A 35 16.78 0.32 26.20
CA ILE A 35 15.48 0.77 25.64
C ILE A 35 14.53 1.19 26.77
N SER A 36 14.70 0.67 27.99
CA SER A 36 13.79 0.96 29.11
C SER A 36 14.11 2.25 29.87
N HIS A 37 15.32 2.81 29.75
CA HIS A 37 15.69 4.07 30.41
C HIS A 37 15.58 5.34 29.55
N LEU A 38 15.15 5.24 28.29
CA LEU A 38 15.03 6.40 27.40
C LEU A 38 13.60 6.95 27.26
N VAL A 39 12.73 6.72 28.25
CA VAL A 39 11.41 7.37 28.31
C VAL A 39 11.14 7.79 29.75
N LEU A 40 11.89 8.75 30.27
CA LEU A 40 11.41 9.68 31.30
C LEU A 40 12.40 10.85 31.45
N SER A 41 12.35 11.80 30.51
CA SER A 41 12.64 13.19 30.85
C SER A 41 11.81 14.06 29.92
N GLY A 42 10.86 14.80 30.52
CA GLY A 42 10.04 15.75 29.80
C GLY A 42 10.84 17.03 29.60
N THR A 43 11.35 17.23 28.39
CA THR A 43 11.67 18.53 27.81
C THR A 43 11.62 18.39 26.29
N GLY A 44 11.23 19.45 25.60
CA GLY A 44 10.83 19.46 24.20
C GLY A 44 11.87 19.02 23.16
N LEU A 45 11.41 19.12 21.91
CA LEU A 45 12.00 18.77 20.61
C LEU A 45 13.55 18.80 20.49
N PHE A 46 14.04 17.79 19.76
CA PHE A 46 15.37 17.57 19.17
C PHE A 46 16.55 17.18 20.09
N ALA A 47 16.89 15.88 20.03
CA ALA A 47 18.27 15.41 20.01
C ALA A 47 18.31 14.10 19.22
N ASN A 48 19.27 13.95 18.30
CA ASN A 48 19.53 12.67 17.63
C ASN A 48 19.79 11.61 18.73
N PRO A 49 18.93 10.59 18.90
CA PRO A 49 19.05 9.63 20.00
C PRO A 49 20.35 8.83 19.94
N PHE A 50 21.06 8.88 18.81
CA PHE A 50 22.35 8.21 18.62
C PHE A 50 23.56 9.06 19.00
N GLN A 51 23.43 10.37 19.23
CA GLN A 51 24.58 11.22 19.55
C GLN A 51 25.19 10.84 20.91
N LYS A 52 24.33 10.60 21.90
CA LYS A 52 24.72 10.15 23.24
C LYS A 52 25.21 8.69 23.25
N ILE A 53 24.62 7.85 22.40
CA ILE A 53 25.05 6.46 22.21
C ILE A 53 26.44 6.42 21.57
N HIS A 54 26.73 7.30 20.60
CA HIS A 54 28.05 7.37 19.96
C HIS A 54 29.15 7.82 20.93
N SER A 55 28.88 8.79 21.80
CA SER A 55 29.85 9.22 22.81
C SER A 55 30.13 8.12 23.85
N GLU A 56 29.09 7.45 24.35
CA GLU A 56 29.22 6.39 25.36
C GLU A 56 29.90 5.12 24.82
N ILE A 57 29.67 4.79 23.53
CA ILE A 57 30.32 3.63 22.89
C ILE A 57 31.79 3.94 22.54
N ASN A 58 32.11 5.16 22.10
CA ASN A 58 33.50 5.55 21.81
C ASN A 58 34.36 5.65 23.08
N GLU A 59 33.78 5.97 24.24
CA GLU A 59 34.48 5.93 25.52
C GLU A 59 34.76 4.49 26.01
N SER A 60 33.92 3.52 25.63
CA SER A 60 34.00 2.13 26.13
C SER A 60 34.80 1.17 25.24
N ILE A 61 35.10 1.55 23.99
CA ILE A 61 35.92 0.75 23.06
C ILE A 61 36.91 1.66 22.31
N PRO A 62 38.16 1.83 22.79
CA PRO A 62 39.13 2.68 22.12
C PRO A 62 39.62 2.05 20.81
N GLY A 63 39.49 2.78 19.70
CA GLY A 63 39.96 2.41 18.38
C GLY A 63 39.62 3.48 17.34
N ASN A 64 40.43 3.59 16.28
CA ASN A 64 40.35 4.68 15.31
C ASN A 64 39.23 4.50 14.24
N GLU A 65 38.31 3.56 14.45
CA GLU A 65 37.16 3.28 13.57
C GLU A 65 35.86 3.32 14.38
N SER A 66 34.78 3.84 13.77
CA SER A 66 33.49 3.99 14.44
C SER A 66 32.94 2.62 14.89
N ALA A 67 32.46 2.55 16.13
CA ALA A 67 31.94 1.29 16.67
C ALA A 67 30.70 0.76 15.92
N MET A 68 30.00 1.62 15.17
CA MET A 68 28.87 1.26 14.31
C MET A 68 29.32 0.37 13.13
N PHE A 69 30.51 0.59 12.58
CA PHE A 69 31.09 -0.24 11.52
C PHE A 69 31.27 -1.71 11.94
N ARG A 70 31.64 -1.94 13.22
CA ARG A 70 31.81 -3.28 13.79
C ARG A 70 30.49 -4.02 14.03
N LEU A 71 29.39 -3.29 14.24
CA LEU A 71 28.07 -3.86 14.53
C LEU A 71 27.22 -4.07 13.28
N PHE A 72 27.38 -3.24 12.25
CA PHE A 72 26.46 -3.18 11.11
C PHE A 72 27.09 -3.43 9.73
N GLY A 73 28.41 -3.55 9.62
CA GLY A 73 29.10 -3.73 8.35
C GLY A 73 29.55 -2.43 7.68
N SER A 74 29.98 -2.53 6.42
CA SER A 74 30.85 -1.56 5.71
C SER A 74 30.44 -0.08 5.78
N GLN A 75 31.42 0.82 5.61
CA GLN A 75 31.29 2.29 5.66
C GLN A 75 30.19 2.82 4.72
N SER A 76 29.90 2.11 3.63
CA SER A 76 28.80 2.44 2.72
C SER A 76 27.44 2.42 3.43
N GLN A 77 27.18 1.41 4.28
CA GLN A 77 25.92 1.26 5.01
C GLN A 77 25.80 2.28 6.14
N GLU A 78 26.91 2.64 6.77
CA GLU A 78 26.96 3.70 7.78
C GLU A 78 26.61 5.07 7.17
N SER A 79 27.10 5.37 5.96
CA SER A 79 26.74 6.61 5.24
C SER A 79 25.26 6.66 4.84
N GLU A 80 24.65 5.51 4.56
CA GLU A 80 23.25 5.36 4.19
C GLU A 80 22.33 5.51 5.40
N ILE A 81 22.73 4.91 6.54
CA ILE A 81 22.09 5.09 7.84
C ILE A 81 22.23 6.55 8.29
N HIS A 82 23.41 7.14 8.18
CA HIS A 82 23.60 8.56 8.47
C HIS A 82 22.70 9.44 7.60
N LYS A 83 22.60 9.19 6.29
CA LYS A 83 21.67 9.93 5.40
C LYS A 83 20.20 9.78 5.79
N LEU A 84 19.79 8.60 6.27
CA LEU A 84 18.42 8.33 6.72
C LEU A 84 18.07 9.07 8.03
N PHE A 85 19.08 9.44 8.84
CA PHE A 85 18.89 10.11 10.13
C PHE A 85 19.41 11.56 10.17
N SER A 86 20.20 12.00 9.19
CA SER A 86 20.67 13.39 9.03
C SER A 86 19.69 14.26 8.25
N SER A 87 18.73 13.67 7.54
CA SER A 87 17.62 14.38 6.89
C SER A 87 16.61 15.01 7.87
N GLY A 88 16.93 15.03 9.17
CA GLY A 88 16.15 15.71 10.21
C GLY A 88 16.76 17.01 10.75
N VAL A 89 17.92 17.47 10.27
CA VAL A 89 18.53 18.75 10.73
C VAL A 89 19.32 19.44 9.61
N ASN A 90 18.76 20.51 9.03
CA ASN A 90 19.55 21.55 8.36
C ASN A 90 20.19 22.46 9.44
N PRO A 91 21.52 22.73 9.42
CA PRO A 91 22.14 23.61 10.40
C PRO A 91 21.97 25.12 10.11
N SER A 92 21.20 25.51 9.08
CA SER A 92 21.09 26.91 8.63
C SER A 92 19.73 27.58 8.83
N GLY A 93 18.74 26.94 9.46
CA GLY A 93 17.49 27.63 9.82
C GLY A 93 16.66 28.14 8.63
N GLU A 94 16.85 27.58 7.44
CA GLU A 94 15.93 27.74 6.33
C GLU A 94 14.99 26.54 6.32
N GLU A 95 13.68 26.81 6.39
CA GLU A 95 12.62 25.82 6.24
C GLU A 95 12.65 25.28 4.81
N GLU A 96 13.39 24.20 4.58
CA GLU A 96 13.14 23.38 3.40
C GLU A 96 11.82 22.64 3.63
N GLU A 97 10.79 23.09 2.91
CA GLU A 97 9.52 22.40 2.75
C GLU A 97 9.82 21.03 2.13
N VAL A 98 10.03 20.02 3.00
CA VAL A 98 10.19 18.64 2.55
C VAL A 98 8.87 18.24 1.93
N GLU A 99 8.84 18.17 0.61
CA GLU A 99 7.71 17.64 -0.15
C GLU A 99 7.37 16.25 0.41
N LEU A 100 6.33 16.18 1.25
CA LEU A 100 5.81 14.96 1.89
C LEU A 100 5.30 13.91 0.87
N ALA A 101 5.52 14.17 -0.41
CA ALA A 101 5.26 13.30 -1.53
C ALA A 101 6.22 12.10 -1.51
N SER A 102 5.64 10.91 -1.57
CA SER A 102 6.32 9.61 -1.73
C SER A 102 7.22 9.14 -0.58
N LEU A 103 6.61 8.80 0.56
CA LEU A 103 7.03 7.56 1.24
C LEU A 103 6.64 6.39 0.32
N ASP A 104 7.55 6.01 -0.58
CA ASP A 104 7.35 4.85 -1.44
C ASP A 104 7.16 3.61 -0.58
N LEU A 105 6.02 2.94 -0.76
CA LEU A 105 5.77 1.69 -0.06
C LEU A 105 6.81 0.66 -0.50
N PRO A 106 7.32 -0.16 0.43
CA PRO A 106 8.19 -1.27 0.07
C PRO A 106 7.56 -2.12 -1.05
N LYS A 107 8.36 -2.51 -2.04
CA LYS A 107 7.90 -3.23 -3.25
C LYS A 107 7.11 -4.53 -2.98
N TYR A 108 7.19 -5.09 -1.78
CA TYR A 108 6.44 -6.29 -1.39
C TYR A 108 4.98 -6.00 -0.98
N ILE A 109 4.60 -4.74 -0.83
CA ILE A 109 3.24 -4.34 -0.50
C ILE A 109 2.48 -4.09 -1.80
N ASP A 110 1.73 -5.11 -2.27
CA ASP A 110 0.85 -4.95 -3.42
C ASP A 110 -0.43 -4.20 -3.01
N VAL A 111 -0.58 -3.00 -3.54
CA VAL A 111 -1.75 -2.14 -3.40
C VAL A 111 -2.56 -2.04 -4.70
N SER A 112 -2.27 -2.88 -5.69
CA SER A 112 -2.98 -2.87 -6.96
C SER A 112 -4.46 -3.17 -6.74
N PRO A 113 -5.38 -2.27 -7.16
CA PRO A 113 -6.80 -2.57 -7.13
C PRO A 113 -7.20 -3.57 -8.21
N VAL A 114 -6.35 -3.86 -9.22
CA VAL A 114 -6.72 -4.72 -10.35
C VAL A 114 -6.79 -6.18 -9.91
N VAL A 115 -7.99 -6.74 -9.94
CA VAL A 115 -8.25 -8.16 -9.61
C VAL A 115 -8.08 -9.04 -10.84
N SER A 116 -8.58 -8.58 -12.00
CA SER A 116 -8.45 -9.31 -13.25
C SER A 116 -8.44 -8.36 -14.43
N ASN A 117 -7.82 -8.84 -15.52
CA ASN A 117 -7.67 -8.11 -16.76
C ASN A 117 -7.81 -9.07 -17.93
N THR A 118 -9.03 -9.17 -18.46
CA THR A 118 -9.40 -10.18 -19.45
C THR A 118 -9.77 -9.50 -20.76
N VAL A 119 -9.26 -10.02 -21.87
CA VAL A 119 -9.72 -9.65 -23.20
C VAL A 119 -10.88 -10.56 -23.58
N VAL A 120 -12.02 -9.97 -23.92
CA VAL A 120 -13.18 -10.67 -24.47
C VAL A 120 -12.99 -10.79 -25.96
N HIS A 121 -13.16 -12.02 -26.46
CA HIS A 121 -13.07 -12.32 -27.86
C HIS A 121 -14.46 -12.57 -28.43
N GLU A 122 -14.77 -11.96 -29.57
CA GLU A 122 -15.99 -12.20 -30.32
C GLU A 122 -15.66 -12.85 -31.67
N SER A 123 -16.52 -13.75 -32.12
CA SER A 123 -16.45 -14.32 -33.47
C SER A 123 -17.58 -13.73 -34.30
N GLY A 124 -17.28 -13.24 -35.49
CA GLY A 124 -18.26 -12.50 -36.29
C GLY A 124 -17.71 -11.94 -37.59
N ILE A 125 -18.50 -11.09 -38.24
CA ILE A 125 -18.10 -10.40 -39.47
C ILE A 125 -17.66 -8.98 -39.11
N ILE A 126 -16.41 -8.64 -39.42
CA ILE A 126 -15.90 -7.26 -39.32
C ILE A 126 -15.79 -6.67 -40.71
N ILE A 127 -16.27 -5.44 -40.88
CA ILE A 127 -16.10 -4.67 -42.11
C ILE A 127 -14.75 -3.96 -42.07
N LYS A 128 -13.82 -4.36 -42.94
CA LYS A 128 -12.57 -3.63 -43.23
C LYS A 128 -12.78 -2.76 -44.46
N LYS A 129 -12.33 -1.49 -44.41
CA LYS A 129 -12.32 -0.62 -45.59
C LYS A 129 -11.00 -0.80 -46.33
N TYR A 130 -11.07 -1.02 -47.64
CA TYR A 130 -9.91 -1.19 -48.51
C TYR A 130 -10.00 -0.24 -49.70
N ALA A 131 -9.01 0.63 -49.88
CA ALA A 131 -8.91 1.47 -51.07
C ALA A 131 -8.23 0.68 -52.20
N VAL A 132 -8.92 0.51 -53.32
CA VAL A 132 -8.43 -0.20 -54.51
C VAL A 132 -7.14 0.44 -55.01
N GLN A 133 -6.10 -0.37 -55.20
CA GLN A 133 -4.80 0.07 -55.69
C GLN A 133 -4.63 -0.22 -57.19
N LYS A 134 -3.59 0.38 -57.79
CA LYS A 134 -3.23 0.13 -59.18
C LYS A 134 -2.88 -1.36 -59.36
N LYS A 135 -3.48 -2.00 -60.38
CA LYS A 135 -3.38 -3.45 -60.69
C LYS A 135 -4.14 -4.40 -59.76
N ASP A 136 -5.02 -3.89 -58.89
CA ASP A 136 -5.93 -4.76 -58.17
C ASP A 136 -7.04 -5.32 -59.06
N ASN A 137 -7.51 -6.50 -58.69
CA ASN A 137 -8.75 -7.07 -59.19
C ASN A 137 -9.50 -7.73 -58.02
N LEU A 138 -10.81 -7.89 -58.17
CA LEU A 138 -11.67 -8.37 -57.09
C LEU A 138 -11.25 -9.75 -56.57
N SER A 139 -10.80 -10.66 -57.44
CA SER A 139 -10.33 -11.99 -57.03
C SER A 139 -9.08 -11.94 -56.15
N LYS A 140 -8.13 -11.05 -56.48
CA LYS A 140 -6.92 -10.83 -55.69
C LYS A 140 -7.24 -10.27 -54.31
N ILE A 141 -8.13 -9.27 -54.26
CA ILE A 141 -8.60 -8.66 -53.01
C ILE A 141 -9.37 -9.69 -52.16
N ALA A 142 -10.29 -10.43 -52.76
CA ALA A 142 -11.08 -11.43 -52.03
C ALA A 142 -10.16 -12.49 -51.39
N ARG A 143 -9.16 -12.98 -52.14
CA ARG A 143 -8.15 -13.93 -51.64
C ARG A 143 -7.28 -13.35 -50.51
N SER A 144 -6.83 -12.10 -50.62
CA SER A 144 -5.98 -11.50 -49.58
C SER A 144 -6.70 -11.36 -48.23
N PHE A 145 -8.03 -11.28 -48.25
CA PHE A 145 -8.86 -11.22 -47.06
C PHE A 145 -9.55 -12.55 -46.71
N SER A 146 -9.21 -13.64 -47.41
CA SER A 146 -9.82 -14.97 -47.22
C SER A 146 -11.35 -14.96 -47.28
N ILE A 147 -11.92 -14.18 -48.23
CA ILE A 147 -13.37 -14.12 -48.47
C ILE A 147 -13.73 -14.61 -49.87
N GLU A 148 -14.97 -15.07 -50.03
CA GLU A 148 -15.50 -15.41 -51.34
C GLU A 148 -15.78 -14.16 -52.18
N LEU A 149 -15.41 -14.23 -53.47
CA LEU A 149 -15.63 -13.15 -54.43
C LEU A 149 -17.10 -12.74 -54.54
N ALA A 150 -18.02 -13.71 -54.54
CA ALA A 150 -19.45 -13.45 -54.60
C ALA A 150 -19.93 -12.64 -53.38
N LYS A 151 -19.41 -12.97 -52.20
CA LYS A 151 -19.72 -12.26 -50.95
C LYS A 151 -19.18 -10.82 -50.98
N LEU A 152 -17.96 -10.62 -51.50
CA LEU A 152 -17.37 -9.29 -51.70
C LEU A 152 -18.22 -8.42 -52.63
N LYS A 153 -18.60 -8.96 -53.81
CA LYS A 153 -19.44 -8.27 -54.80
C LYS A 153 -20.80 -7.91 -54.23
N LYS A 154 -21.49 -8.88 -53.63
CA LYS A 154 -22.81 -8.69 -53.04
C LYS A 154 -22.80 -7.61 -51.95
N HIS A 155 -21.78 -7.60 -51.08
CA HIS A 155 -21.68 -6.63 -49.99
C HIS A 155 -21.46 -5.19 -50.49
N ASN A 156 -20.74 -5.02 -51.60
CA ASN A 156 -20.44 -3.71 -52.18
C ASN A 156 -21.40 -3.30 -53.32
N GLY A 157 -22.47 -4.06 -53.55
CA GLY A 157 -23.42 -3.80 -54.65
C GLY A 157 -22.78 -3.80 -56.04
N LEU A 158 -21.67 -4.52 -56.23
CA LEU A 158 -20.93 -4.51 -57.49
C LEU A 158 -21.64 -5.40 -58.53
N THR A 159 -22.06 -4.79 -59.63
CA THR A 159 -22.66 -5.47 -60.79
C THR A 159 -21.63 -5.91 -61.83
N SER A 160 -20.41 -5.37 -61.78
CA SER A 160 -19.30 -5.71 -62.69
C SER A 160 -17.98 -5.94 -61.94
N ASP A 161 -16.97 -6.46 -62.65
CA ASP A 161 -15.61 -6.67 -62.12
C ASP A 161 -14.69 -5.44 -62.24
N GLN A 162 -15.20 -4.34 -62.79
CA GLN A 162 -14.41 -3.12 -62.99
C GLN A 162 -14.26 -2.36 -61.67
N LEU A 163 -13.02 -2.04 -61.31
CA LEU A 163 -12.68 -1.27 -60.11
C LEU A 163 -12.00 0.04 -60.50
N LYS A 164 -12.33 1.12 -59.79
CA LYS A 164 -11.62 2.41 -59.92
C LYS A 164 -10.51 2.48 -58.87
N ILE A 165 -9.34 2.99 -59.26
CA ILE A 165 -8.27 3.26 -58.29
C ILE A 165 -8.78 4.27 -57.25
N GLY A 166 -8.55 3.98 -55.97
CA GLY A 166 -9.06 4.78 -54.85
C GLY A 166 -10.50 4.47 -54.44
N GLN A 167 -11.22 3.62 -55.18
CA GLN A 167 -12.54 3.14 -54.76
C GLN A 167 -12.42 2.40 -53.43
N VAL A 168 -13.23 2.79 -52.44
CA VAL A 168 -13.25 2.12 -51.14
C VAL A 168 -14.23 0.95 -51.18
N LEU A 169 -13.73 -0.24 -50.93
CA LEU A 169 -14.52 -1.45 -50.75
C LEU A 169 -14.67 -1.78 -49.26
N GLU A 170 -15.86 -2.19 -48.89
CA GLU A 170 -16.19 -2.75 -47.58
C GLU A 170 -16.02 -4.28 -47.65
N ILE A 171 -15.05 -4.80 -46.91
CA ILE A 171 -14.65 -6.21 -46.95
C ILE A 171 -15.23 -6.89 -45.69
N PRO A 172 -16.26 -7.76 -45.83
CA PRO A 172 -16.85 -8.48 -44.70
C PRO A 172 -16.00 -9.69 -44.32
N VAL A 173 -14.95 -9.45 -43.53
CA VAL A 173 -14.01 -10.49 -43.08
C VAL A 173 -14.62 -11.28 -41.92
N GLN A 174 -14.65 -12.60 -42.05
CA GLN A 174 -15.00 -13.48 -40.93
C GLN A 174 -13.80 -13.57 -39.99
N VAL A 175 -13.95 -13.07 -38.78
CA VAL A 175 -12.94 -13.20 -37.72
C VAL A 175 -13.36 -14.25 -36.71
N LYS A 176 -12.38 -15.03 -36.25
CA LYS A 176 -12.51 -15.96 -35.14
C LYS A 176 -11.65 -15.42 -34.00
N ASN A 177 -12.19 -15.40 -32.79
CA ASN A 177 -11.49 -14.94 -31.58
C ASN A 177 -10.95 -13.49 -31.66
N ALA A 178 -11.71 -12.60 -32.28
CA ALA A 178 -11.35 -11.21 -32.45
C ALA A 178 -11.51 -10.46 -31.11
N SER A 179 -10.43 -9.87 -30.58
CA SER A 179 -10.45 -9.11 -29.31
C SER A 179 -11.44 -7.94 -29.38
N SER A 180 -12.63 -8.05 -28.79
CA SER A 180 -13.67 -7.01 -28.90
C SER A 180 -13.56 -5.95 -27.82
N SER A 181 -13.27 -6.38 -26.59
CA SER A 181 -13.27 -5.52 -25.41
C SER A 181 -12.30 -6.02 -24.36
N ARG A 182 -11.68 -5.11 -23.63
CA ARG A 182 -10.90 -5.39 -22.43
C ARG A 182 -11.76 -5.14 -21.21
N VAL A 183 -11.93 -6.18 -20.39
CA VAL A 183 -12.68 -6.15 -19.14
C VAL A 183 -11.66 -6.16 -17.99
N VAL A 184 -11.63 -5.09 -17.21
CA VAL A 184 -10.80 -4.97 -16.02
C VAL A 184 -11.71 -4.94 -14.80
N LEU A 185 -11.54 -5.89 -13.88
CA LEU A 185 -12.18 -5.84 -12.57
C LEU A 185 -11.22 -5.16 -11.59
N LYS A 186 -11.66 -4.08 -10.96
CA LYS A 186 -10.89 -3.33 -9.96
C LYS A 186 -11.62 -3.31 -8.62
N LYS A 187 -10.91 -3.48 -7.51
CA LYS A 187 -11.46 -3.19 -6.18
C LYS A 187 -11.72 -1.70 -6.05
N ILE A 188 -12.82 -1.35 -5.38
CA ILE A 188 -13.09 0.05 -5.02
C ILE A 188 -12.17 0.47 -3.86
N PHE A 189 -11.93 -0.45 -2.92
CA PHE A 189 -11.10 -0.21 -1.74
C PHE A 189 -9.97 -1.24 -1.64
N ILE A 190 -8.79 -0.78 -1.25
CA ILE A 190 -7.70 -1.64 -0.77
C ILE A 190 -7.75 -1.75 0.75
N LEU A 191 -7.11 -2.79 1.29
CA LEU A 191 -6.92 -2.90 2.73
C LEU A 191 -5.96 -1.79 3.19
N PRO A 192 -6.37 -0.91 4.12
CA PRO A 192 -5.58 0.28 4.47
C PRO A 192 -4.31 -0.04 5.27
N VAL A 193 -4.18 -1.27 5.79
CA VAL A 193 -2.96 -1.79 6.42
C VAL A 193 -2.69 -3.20 5.89
N PRO A 194 -1.95 -3.36 4.77
CA PRO A 194 -1.85 -4.62 4.03
C PRO A 194 -1.33 -5.84 4.83
N GLN A 195 -0.51 -5.62 5.86
CA GLN A 195 0.04 -6.68 6.73
C GLN A 195 -0.61 -6.74 8.11
N SER A 196 -1.80 -6.16 8.26
CA SER A 196 -2.52 -6.19 9.53
C SER A 196 -3.23 -7.52 9.78
N ARG A 197 -3.54 -7.78 11.06
CA ARG A 197 -4.43 -8.87 11.47
C ARG A 197 -5.77 -8.28 11.92
N VAL A 198 -6.87 -8.80 11.39
CA VAL A 198 -8.21 -8.44 11.89
C VAL A 198 -8.37 -8.94 13.33
N THR A 199 -8.56 -8.02 14.26
CA THR A 199 -8.76 -8.31 15.69
C THR A 199 -10.19 -8.11 16.16
N SER A 200 -10.95 -7.25 15.49
CA SER A 200 -12.38 -7.08 15.76
C SER A 200 -13.13 -6.72 14.49
N ARG A 201 -14.27 -7.38 14.28
CA ARG A 201 -15.12 -7.19 13.10
C ARG A 201 -16.25 -6.21 13.40
N PHE A 202 -16.86 -5.70 12.34
CA PHE A 202 -18.05 -4.87 12.40
C PHE A 202 -19.22 -5.63 13.05
N GLY A 203 -20.03 -4.94 13.87
CA GLY A 203 -21.25 -5.47 14.46
C GLY A 203 -21.24 -5.64 15.98
N ARG A 204 -22.19 -6.41 16.52
CA ARG A 204 -22.35 -6.59 17.97
C ARG A 204 -21.21 -7.41 18.57
N ARG A 205 -20.53 -6.86 19.56
CA ARG A 205 -19.45 -7.52 20.31
C ARG A 205 -19.60 -7.32 21.82
N VAL A 206 -18.84 -8.10 22.60
CA VAL A 206 -18.63 -7.82 24.03
C VAL A 206 -17.81 -6.53 24.13
N ASP A 207 -18.16 -5.67 25.08
CA ASP A 207 -17.44 -4.43 25.31
C ASP A 207 -15.99 -4.75 25.76
N PRO A 208 -14.97 -4.25 25.04
CA PRO A 208 -13.57 -4.53 25.36
C PRO A 208 -13.11 -3.94 26.69
N PHE A 209 -13.82 -2.97 27.25
CA PHE A 209 -13.54 -2.37 28.55
C PHE A 209 -14.42 -2.92 29.68
N ASN A 210 -15.57 -3.51 29.34
CA ASN A 210 -16.48 -4.12 30.30
C ASN A 210 -17.11 -5.42 29.77
N LYS A 211 -16.57 -6.57 30.19
CA LYS A 211 -17.03 -7.90 29.75
C LYS A 211 -18.52 -8.21 30.01
N TYR A 212 -19.20 -7.45 30.87
CA TYR A 212 -20.61 -7.62 31.20
C TYR A 212 -21.55 -6.87 30.25
N ASN A 213 -21.01 -6.01 29.38
CA ASN A 213 -21.78 -5.20 28.43
C ASN A 213 -21.60 -5.69 27.00
N ARG A 214 -22.58 -5.36 26.14
CA ARG A 214 -22.49 -5.54 24.69
C ARG A 214 -22.58 -4.19 24.01
N VAL A 215 -21.69 -3.97 23.05
CA VAL A 215 -21.61 -2.74 22.25
C VAL A 215 -21.67 -3.05 20.77
N TYR A 216 -21.98 -2.04 19.97
CA TYR A 216 -21.95 -2.15 18.52
C TYR A 216 -20.66 -1.55 18.00
N HIS A 217 -19.87 -2.37 17.30
CA HIS A 217 -18.63 -1.95 16.68
C HIS A 217 -18.90 -1.46 15.25
N THR A 218 -18.57 -0.19 15.01
CA THR A 218 -18.87 0.56 13.79
C THR A 218 -17.87 0.34 12.66
N GLY A 219 -16.73 -0.28 12.95
CA GLY A 219 -15.64 -0.45 12.00
C GLY A 219 -15.03 -1.85 11.99
N LEU A 220 -13.81 -1.91 11.48
CA LEU A 220 -12.95 -3.08 11.42
C LEU A 220 -11.62 -2.72 12.10
N ASP A 221 -11.26 -3.47 13.13
CA ASP A 221 -10.03 -3.25 13.89
C ASP A 221 -8.90 -4.08 13.26
N LEU A 222 -7.87 -3.39 12.77
CA LEU A 222 -6.71 -3.94 12.07
C LEU A 222 -5.45 -3.76 12.92
N ALA A 223 -5.04 -4.81 13.62
CA ALA A 223 -3.86 -4.77 14.48
C ALA A 223 -2.57 -4.72 13.66
N ALA A 224 -1.71 -3.76 14.00
CA ALA A 224 -0.37 -3.58 13.45
C ALA A 224 0.50 -2.84 14.48
N LYS A 225 1.82 -2.83 14.25
CA LYS A 225 2.75 -2.10 15.13
C LYS A 225 2.46 -0.60 15.07
N VAL A 226 2.67 0.10 16.18
CA VAL A 226 2.67 1.57 16.18
C VAL A 226 3.69 2.06 15.14
N GLY A 227 3.33 3.10 14.38
CA GLY A 227 4.16 3.60 13.29
C GLY A 227 3.98 2.88 11.95
N ALA A 228 3.22 1.77 11.88
CA ALA A 228 2.93 1.14 10.60
C ALA A 228 2.14 2.09 9.68
N PRO A 229 2.42 2.13 8.38
CA PRO A 229 1.75 3.04 7.45
C PRO A 229 0.27 2.69 7.31
N VAL A 230 -0.58 3.73 7.36
CA VAL A 230 -2.01 3.66 7.07
C VAL A 230 -2.23 4.27 5.69
N LEU A 231 -2.76 3.48 4.78
CA LEU A 231 -2.98 3.86 3.39
C LEU A 231 -4.41 4.35 3.17
N SER A 232 -4.57 5.33 2.27
CA SER A 232 -5.89 5.66 1.75
C SER A 232 -6.45 4.45 1.01
N ALA A 233 -7.61 3.98 1.45
CA ALA A 233 -8.27 2.81 0.89
C ALA A 233 -8.75 3.06 -0.56
N ALA A 234 -8.99 4.31 -0.95
CA ALA A 234 -9.42 4.70 -2.30
C ALA A 234 -9.02 6.15 -2.62
N ASP A 235 -9.09 6.54 -3.90
CA ASP A 235 -8.94 7.94 -4.31
C ASP A 235 -9.99 8.81 -3.61
N GLY A 236 -9.60 10.00 -3.12
CA GLY A 236 -10.53 10.90 -2.45
C GLY A 236 -9.90 12.21 -2.00
N GLU A 237 -10.69 12.97 -1.26
CA GLU A 237 -10.32 14.25 -0.65
C GLU A 237 -10.41 14.13 0.87
N VAL A 238 -9.40 14.61 1.58
CA VAL A 238 -9.37 14.61 3.04
C VAL A 238 -10.34 15.66 3.57
N VAL A 239 -11.35 15.24 4.33
CA VAL A 239 -12.40 16.13 4.87
C VAL A 239 -12.32 16.34 6.37
N PHE A 240 -11.45 15.59 7.06
CA PHE A 240 -11.15 15.80 8.47
C PHE A 240 -9.79 15.25 8.83
N THR A 241 -9.03 16.00 9.63
CA THR A 241 -7.81 15.56 10.29
C THR A 241 -7.77 16.12 11.70
N GLY A 242 -7.34 15.31 12.66
CA GLY A 242 -7.08 15.77 14.02
C GLY A 242 -7.67 14.84 15.08
N ARG A 243 -7.77 15.35 16.31
CA ARG A 243 -8.25 14.60 17.46
C ARG A 243 -9.78 14.59 17.50
N ASN A 244 -10.37 13.40 17.55
CA ASN A 244 -11.82 13.18 17.43
C ASN A 244 -12.35 12.29 18.56
N GLY A 245 -12.31 12.81 19.79
CA GLY A 245 -12.83 12.11 20.98
C GLY A 245 -12.29 10.68 21.13
N GLY A 246 -13.19 9.70 21.19
CA GLY A 246 -12.86 8.28 21.34
C GLY A 246 -12.03 7.71 20.18
N TYR A 247 -12.11 8.28 18.98
CA TYR A 247 -11.29 7.87 17.83
C TYR A 247 -9.81 8.26 17.98
N GLY A 248 -9.47 9.17 18.91
CA GLY A 248 -8.10 9.69 19.02
C GLY A 248 -7.74 10.54 17.80
N ASN A 249 -6.49 10.47 17.34
CA ASN A 249 -6.11 11.11 16.08
C ASN A 249 -6.73 10.30 14.93
N SER A 250 -7.42 11.00 14.05
CA SER A 250 -8.09 10.36 12.92
C SER A 250 -8.03 11.20 11.65
N VAL A 251 -8.13 10.50 10.52
CA VAL A 251 -8.30 11.06 9.18
C VAL A 251 -9.64 10.60 8.65
N THR A 252 -10.39 11.48 7.99
CA THR A 252 -11.59 11.11 7.23
C THR A 252 -11.41 11.52 5.78
N ILE A 253 -11.69 10.60 4.85
CA ILE A 253 -11.55 10.84 3.42
C ILE A 253 -12.91 10.64 2.75
N GLN A 254 -13.34 11.65 2.01
CA GLN A 254 -14.52 11.60 1.14
C GLN A 254 -14.10 11.07 -0.23
N HIS A 255 -14.83 10.08 -0.73
CA HIS A 255 -14.58 9.45 -2.01
C HIS A 255 -15.75 9.67 -2.96
N LYS A 256 -15.55 9.26 -4.22
CA LYS A 256 -16.62 9.23 -5.24
C LYS A 256 -17.77 8.32 -4.83
N ASN A 257 -18.90 8.46 -5.52
CA ASN A 257 -20.09 7.60 -5.35
C ASN A 257 -20.68 7.59 -3.92
N GLY A 258 -20.46 8.68 -3.17
CA GLY A 258 -20.99 8.87 -1.82
C GLY A 258 -20.30 8.05 -0.74
N TYR A 259 -19.12 7.48 -1.02
CA TYR A 259 -18.34 6.75 -0.04
C TYR A 259 -17.50 7.67 0.84
N LYS A 260 -17.32 7.30 2.10
CA LYS A 260 -16.42 8.01 3.02
C LYS A 260 -15.71 6.99 3.92
N THR A 261 -14.44 7.19 4.21
CA THR A 261 -13.66 6.31 5.09
C THR A 261 -13.11 7.07 6.28
N VAL A 262 -13.01 6.39 7.43
CA VAL A 262 -12.41 6.94 8.66
C VAL A 262 -11.26 6.04 9.08
N TYR A 263 -10.12 6.65 9.41
CA TYR A 263 -8.91 6.01 9.89
C TYR A 263 -8.62 6.55 11.29
N ALA A 264 -8.74 5.72 12.32
CA ALA A 264 -8.68 6.16 13.70
C ALA A 264 -7.61 5.46 14.54
N HIS A 265 -7.40 5.99 15.75
CA HIS A 265 -6.35 5.61 16.69
C HIS A 265 -4.93 5.85 16.17
N CYS A 266 -4.75 6.76 15.22
CA CYS A 266 -3.46 7.03 14.59
C CYS A 266 -2.44 7.60 15.58
N SER A 267 -1.16 7.25 15.44
CA SER A 267 -0.09 7.90 16.22
C SER A 267 0.24 9.27 15.66
N GLN A 268 0.26 9.37 14.33
CA GLN A 268 0.57 10.58 13.58
C GLN A 268 -0.34 10.65 12.34
N ILE A 269 -0.71 11.88 11.97
CA ILE A 269 -1.43 12.21 10.73
C ILE A 269 -0.42 12.84 9.77
N LEU A 270 -0.46 12.47 8.49
CA LEU A 270 0.53 12.86 7.47
C LEU A 270 -0.10 13.61 6.29
N VAL A 271 -1.36 14.02 6.43
CA VAL A 271 -2.15 14.73 5.41
C VAL A 271 -2.97 15.82 6.07
N GLU A 272 -3.44 16.78 5.27
CA GLU A 272 -4.23 17.92 5.73
C GLU A 272 -5.63 17.95 5.10
N VAL A 273 -6.56 18.66 5.72
CA VAL A 273 -7.91 18.86 5.17
C VAL A 273 -7.83 19.60 3.82
N GLY A 274 -8.55 19.11 2.82
CA GLY A 274 -8.54 19.60 1.43
C GLY A 274 -7.53 18.88 0.53
N GLU A 275 -6.61 18.09 1.08
CA GLU A 275 -5.65 17.33 0.28
C GLU A 275 -6.36 16.24 -0.55
N THR A 276 -6.06 16.17 -1.84
CA THR A 276 -6.50 15.07 -2.71
C THR A 276 -5.49 13.94 -2.63
N VAL A 277 -5.94 12.76 -2.21
CA VAL A 277 -5.09 11.58 -2.04
C VAL A 277 -5.47 10.47 -3.03
N LYS A 278 -4.45 9.75 -3.47
CA LYS A 278 -4.62 8.54 -4.29
C LYS A 278 -4.74 7.29 -3.42
N MET A 279 -5.45 6.29 -3.93
CA MET A 279 -5.45 4.95 -3.36
C MET A 279 -4.01 4.49 -3.13
N GLY A 280 -3.72 3.97 -1.92
CA GLY A 280 -2.37 3.53 -1.55
C GLY A 280 -1.47 4.62 -1.00
N ARG A 281 -1.85 5.92 -1.07
CA ARG A 281 -1.10 7.01 -0.41
C ARG A 281 -1.09 6.79 1.10
N VAL A 282 0.07 6.89 1.73
CA VAL A 282 0.18 6.90 3.20
C VAL A 282 -0.44 8.20 3.73
N VAL A 283 -1.45 8.09 4.60
CA VAL A 283 -2.20 9.24 5.16
C VAL A 283 -2.01 9.42 6.65
N ALA A 284 -1.61 8.36 7.35
CA ALA A 284 -1.38 8.37 8.78
C ALA A 284 -0.48 7.19 9.18
N LEU A 285 -0.12 7.12 10.45
CA LEU A 285 0.57 6.00 11.05
C LEU A 285 -0.31 5.34 12.12
N VAL A 286 -0.28 4.01 12.19
CA VAL A 286 -1.00 3.23 13.21
C VAL A 286 -0.55 3.66 14.61
N GLY A 287 -1.48 3.73 15.56
CA GLY A 287 -1.20 4.12 16.93
C GLY A 287 -2.12 3.46 17.94
N ARG A 288 -2.28 4.13 19.08
CA ARG A 288 -3.16 3.75 20.20
C ARG A 288 -3.77 4.99 20.86
N THR A 289 -4.00 6.06 20.09
CA THR A 289 -4.58 7.29 20.66
C THR A 289 -6.09 7.14 20.86
N GLY A 290 -6.67 7.89 21.80
CA GLY A 290 -8.10 7.79 22.09
C GLY A 290 -8.43 6.52 22.88
N THR A 291 -9.62 5.97 22.64
CA THR A 291 -10.15 4.81 23.37
C THR A 291 -9.75 3.51 22.66
N ALA A 292 -8.50 3.08 22.86
CA ALA A 292 -7.94 1.89 22.24
C ALA A 292 -7.27 0.97 23.29
N THR A 293 -7.57 -0.33 23.24
CA THR A 293 -6.96 -1.32 24.16
C THR A 293 -5.55 -1.74 23.76
N GLY A 294 -5.15 -1.50 22.52
CA GLY A 294 -3.86 -1.88 21.96
C GLY A 294 -3.59 -1.17 20.63
N ALA A 295 -2.40 -1.35 20.07
CA ALA A 295 -2.05 -0.72 18.79
C ALA A 295 -2.83 -1.36 17.64
N HIS A 296 -3.67 -0.58 16.97
CA HIS A 296 -4.46 -0.99 15.81
C HIS A 296 -4.98 0.24 15.05
N LEU A 297 -5.36 0.04 13.79
CA LEU A 297 -6.20 0.97 13.05
C LEU A 297 -7.66 0.56 13.27
N HIS A 298 -8.50 1.51 13.69
CA HIS A 298 -9.94 1.37 13.58
C HIS A 298 -10.40 1.98 12.26
N PHE A 299 -10.94 1.15 11.36
CA PHE A 299 -11.31 1.55 10.00
C PHE A 299 -12.82 1.47 9.80
N GLU A 300 -13.44 2.58 9.41
CA GLU A 300 -14.88 2.63 9.09
C GLU A 300 -15.11 2.99 7.62
N VAL A 301 -16.22 2.49 7.08
CA VAL A 301 -16.69 2.84 5.74
C VAL A 301 -18.14 3.27 5.80
N PHE A 302 -18.44 4.38 5.16
CA PHE A 302 -19.79 4.91 4.99
C PHE A 302 -20.14 4.94 3.51
N ARG A 303 -21.43 4.81 3.21
CA ARG A 303 -22.01 5.07 1.89
C ARG A 303 -23.28 5.89 2.05
N ASN A 304 -23.33 7.06 1.42
CA ASN A 304 -24.45 8.00 1.49
C ASN A 304 -24.87 8.31 2.94
N GLY A 305 -23.88 8.58 3.80
CA GLY A 305 -24.09 8.91 5.21
C GLY A 305 -24.41 7.71 6.13
N LYS A 306 -24.62 6.51 5.60
CA LYS A 306 -24.88 5.30 6.41
C LYS A 306 -23.62 4.48 6.57
N ILE A 307 -23.42 3.95 7.77
CA ILE A 307 -22.29 3.07 8.05
C ILE A 307 -22.47 1.71 7.36
N MET A 308 -21.37 1.15 6.88
CA MET A 308 -21.32 -0.09 6.12
C MET A 308 -20.23 -0.99 6.70
N ASN A 309 -20.45 -2.31 6.67
CA ASN A 309 -19.42 -3.26 7.07
C ASN A 309 -18.17 -3.09 6.17
N PRO A 310 -16.99 -2.74 6.72
CA PRO A 310 -15.78 -2.56 5.93
C PRO A 310 -15.35 -3.81 5.17
N GLU A 311 -15.60 -5.01 5.69
CA GLU A 311 -15.27 -6.26 4.98
C GLU A 311 -16.14 -6.43 3.74
N SER A 312 -17.41 -6.04 3.81
CA SER A 312 -18.28 -5.96 2.64
C SER A 312 -17.82 -4.88 1.68
N ALA A 313 -17.25 -3.76 2.15
CA ALA A 313 -16.68 -2.72 1.30
C ALA A 313 -15.47 -3.23 0.49
N LEU A 314 -14.54 -3.91 1.18
CA LEU A 314 -13.26 -4.39 0.65
C LEU A 314 -13.43 -5.50 -0.40
N SER A 315 -14.60 -6.15 -0.47
CA SER A 315 -14.92 -7.16 -1.48
C SER A 315 -15.62 -6.59 -2.73
N ILE A 316 -16.04 -5.31 -2.72
CA ILE A 316 -16.70 -4.71 -3.88
C ILE A 316 -15.69 -4.49 -5.00
N THR A 317 -16.06 -4.96 -6.19
CA THR A 317 -15.32 -4.69 -7.43
C THR A 317 -16.15 -3.91 -8.42
N GLU A 318 -15.49 -3.03 -9.16
CA GLU A 318 -16.02 -2.30 -10.30
C GLU A 318 -15.53 -2.96 -11.60
N LYS A 319 -16.46 -3.17 -12.54
CA LYS A 319 -16.16 -3.71 -13.87
C LYS A 319 -15.99 -2.57 -14.86
N GLN A 320 -14.77 -2.39 -15.36
CA GLN A 320 -14.47 -1.44 -16.43
C GLN A 320 -14.35 -2.20 -17.75
N VAL A 321 -15.15 -1.79 -18.74
CA VAL A 321 -15.14 -2.39 -20.08
C VAL A 321 -14.65 -1.35 -21.08
N THR A 322 -13.51 -1.61 -21.71
CA THR A 322 -12.94 -0.77 -22.76
C THR A 322 -13.10 -1.48 -24.10
N ARG A 323 -13.78 -0.86 -25.07
CA ARG A 323 -13.80 -1.41 -26.44
C ARG A 323 -12.40 -1.30 -27.04
N LEU A 324 -11.89 -2.41 -27.58
CA LEU A 324 -10.60 -2.41 -28.25
C LEU A 324 -10.77 -1.91 -29.70
N PRO A 325 -9.81 -1.13 -30.23
CA PRO A 325 -9.90 -0.62 -31.58
C PRO A 325 -9.89 -1.77 -32.59
N LYS A 326 -10.73 -1.69 -33.64
CA LYS A 326 -10.89 -2.71 -34.70
C LYS A 326 -9.58 -3.16 -35.36
N SER A 327 -8.49 -2.40 -35.23
CA SER A 327 -7.15 -2.74 -35.75
C SER A 327 -6.41 -3.80 -34.91
N GLU A 328 -6.67 -3.91 -33.60
CA GLU A 328 -6.13 -4.97 -32.73
C GLU A 328 -6.92 -6.28 -32.82
N VAL A 329 -8.03 -6.25 -33.56
CA VAL A 329 -9.04 -7.32 -33.63
C VAL A 329 -8.70 -8.34 -34.73
N ALA A 330 -7.72 -8.02 -35.59
CA ALA A 330 -7.23 -8.92 -36.61
C ALA A 330 -5.82 -9.38 -36.27
N GLY A 331 -5.73 -10.44 -35.45
CA GLY A 331 -4.64 -11.39 -35.59
C GLY A 331 -4.82 -12.09 -36.95
N MET A 332 -4.14 -11.55 -37.97
CA MET A 332 -3.72 -12.31 -39.15
C MET A 332 -2.22 -12.15 -39.23
#